data_AF-A0A6P4FCB3-F1
#
_entry.id   AF-A0A6P4FCB3-F1
#
_cell.length_a   1.000
_cell.length_b   1.000
_cell.length_c   1.000
_cell.angle_alpha   90.00
_cell.angle_beta   90.00
_cell.angle_gamma   90.00
#
_symmetry.space_group_name_H-M   'P 1'
#
loop_
_entity.id
_entity.type
_entity.pdbx_description
1 polymer ?
#
loop_
_entity_poly.entity_id
_entity_poly.type
_entity_poly.pdbx_seq_one_letter_code
_entity_poly.pdbx_strand_id
1 'polypeptide(L)'
;MVEQQKKRLEDAISDMIEDMYRTHLRRMQDCNSDARSRLPSNPSDRDMSRSQHMFESCSGNCVDKHINLIPGLLKSIKQTLERGPPKRPGRDRGLDL
;
A
#
# COMPACT_ATOMS: atom_id res chain seq x y z
N MET A 1 8.89 3.62 -26.48
CA MET A 1 8.97 2.33 -25.76
C MET A 1 9.39 2.53 -24.31
N VAL A 2 10.51 3.22 -24.06
CA VAL A 2 10.93 3.60 -22.70
C VAL A 2 9.87 4.44 -22.00
N GLU A 3 9.29 5.44 -22.67
CA GLU A 3 8.18 6.23 -22.11
C GLU A 3 6.96 5.40 -21.74
N GLN A 4 6.65 4.35 -22.50
CA GLN A 4 5.54 3.46 -22.18
C GLN A 4 5.85 2.55 -20.99
N GLN A 5 7.12 2.17 -20.79
CA GLN A 5 7.53 1.45 -19.59
C GLN A 5 7.55 2.35 -18.36
N LYS A 6 8.01 3.59 -18.50
CA LYS A 6 7.96 4.62 -17.45
C LYS A 6 6.51 4.84 -17.01
N LYS A 7 5.60 5.07 -17.96
CA LYS A 7 4.18 5.24 -17.67
C LYS A 7 3.58 4.03 -16.94
N ARG A 8 3.87 2.81 -17.39
CA ARG A 8 3.39 1.59 -16.72
C ARG A 8 3.92 1.44 -15.29
N LEU A 9 5.13 1.91 -15.03
CA LEU A 9 5.70 1.91 -13.69
C LEU A 9 5.03 2.97 -12.81
N GLU A 10 4.82 4.18 -13.34
CA GLU A 10 4.10 5.26 -12.65
C GLU A 10 2.66 4.86 -12.30
N ASP A 11 1.94 4.24 -13.24
CA ASP A 11 0.57 3.74 -13.03
C ASP A 11 0.56 2.67 -11.92
N ALA A 12 1.45 1.67 -12.00
CA ALA A 12 1.53 0.61 -10.99
C ALA A 12 1.89 1.13 -9.59
N ILE A 13 2.81 2.11 -9.50
CA ILE A 13 3.14 2.76 -8.22
C ILE A 13 1.92 3.50 -7.67
N SER A 14 1.21 4.24 -8.51
CA SER A 14 0.03 5.02 -8.10
C SER A 14 -1.07 4.10 -7.58
N ASP A 15 -1.38 3.01 -8.29
CA ASP A 15 -2.39 2.03 -7.89
C ASP A 15 -2.06 1.40 -6.52
N MET A 16 -0.78 1.04 -6.31
CA MET A 16 -0.33 0.45 -5.04
C MET A 16 -0.40 1.45 -3.88
N ILE A 17 -0.06 2.72 -4.12
CA ILE A 17 -0.18 3.77 -3.09
C ILE A 17 -1.65 4.01 -2.75
N GLU A 18 -2.53 4.03 -3.74
CA GLU A 18 -3.95 4.24 -3.51
C GLU A 18 -4.57 3.08 -2.71
N ASP A 19 -4.24 1.83 -3.07
CA ASP A 19 -4.69 0.65 -2.32
C ASP A 19 -4.17 0.65 -0.87
N MET A 20 -2.89 1.01 -0.70
CA MET A 20 -2.28 1.17 0.62
C MET A 20 -3.03 2.23 1.44
N TYR A 21 -3.35 3.39 0.86
CA TYR A 21 -4.07 4.46 1.54
C TYR A 21 -5.50 4.06 1.90
N ARG A 22 -6.24 3.42 0.98
CA ARG A 22 -7.60 2.94 1.22
C ARG A 22 -7.64 1.91 2.34
N THR A 23 -6.73 0.94 2.31
CA THR A 23 -6.62 -0.09 3.36
C THR A 23 -6.26 0.53 4.70
N HIS A 24 -5.31 1.46 4.72
CA HIS A 24 -4.93 2.19 5.92
C HIS A 24 -6.11 2.95 6.54
N LEU A 25 -6.84 3.72 5.73
CA LEU A 25 -7.98 4.50 6.17
C LEU A 25 -9.08 3.62 6.77
N ARG A 26 -9.41 2.50 6.11
CA ARG A 26 -10.39 1.53 6.63
C ARG A 26 -9.96 0.98 7.99
N ARG A 27 -8.69 0.60 8.13
CA ARG A 27 -8.17 0.09 9.41
C ARG A 27 -8.19 1.13 10.52
N MET A 28 -7.98 2.41 10.21
CA MET A 28 -8.12 3.49 11.19
C MET A 28 -9.56 3.63 11.67
N GLN A 29 -10.54 3.45 10.78
CA GLN A 29 -11.95 3.44 11.16
C GLN A 29 -12.28 2.23 12.04
N ASP A 30 -11.71 1.06 11.75
CA ASP A 30 -11.85 -0.14 12.59
C ASP A 30 -11.27 0.11 13.99
N CYS A 31 -10.03 0.63 14.09
CA CYS A 31 -9.41 0.99 15.37
C CYS A 31 -10.26 1.97 16.19
N ASN A 32 -10.83 2.98 15.54
CA ASN A 32 -11.70 3.95 16.21
C ASN A 32 -13.00 3.31 16.68
N SER A 33 -13.61 2.45 15.86
CA SER A 33 -14.84 1.74 16.21
C SER A 33 -14.62 0.80 17.39
N ASP A 34 -13.50 0.07 17.40
CA ASP A 34 -13.08 -0.80 18.50
C ASP A 34 -12.76 -0.02 19.78
N ALA A 35 -12.17 1.17 19.66
CA ALA A 35 -11.89 2.02 20.82
C ALA A 35 -13.20 2.53 21.45
N ARG A 36 -14.15 2.96 20.61
CA ARG A 36 -15.45 3.49 21.05
C ARG A 36 -16.37 2.40 21.61
N SER A 37 -16.35 1.20 21.05
CA SER A 37 -17.19 0.07 21.51
C SER A 37 -16.87 -0.39 22.94
N ARG A 38 -15.70 -0.03 23.47
CA ARG A 38 -15.28 -0.35 24.84
C ARG A 38 -15.61 0.74 25.86
N LEU A 39 -16.12 1.88 25.43
CA LEU A 39 -16.53 2.93 26.35
C LEU A 39 -17.89 2.55 26.98
N PRO A 40 -18.05 2.72 28.31
CA PRO A 40 -19.36 2.58 28.95
C PRO A 40 -20.28 3.75 28.55
N SER A 41 -21.58 3.63 28.81
CA SER A 41 -22.59 4.65 28.44
C SER A 41 -22.33 6.03 29.06
N ASN A 42 -21.64 6.11 30.19
CA ASN A 42 -21.20 7.35 30.82
C ASN A 42 -19.69 7.23 31.15
N PRO A 43 -18.80 7.53 30.20
CA PRO A 43 -17.36 7.32 30.37
C PRO A 43 -16.75 8.35 31.31
N SER A 44 -15.87 7.88 32.20
CA SER A 44 -15.00 8.75 32.99
C SER A 44 -13.78 9.19 32.17
N ASP A 45 -13.05 10.19 32.64
CA ASP A 45 -11.78 10.61 32.03
C ASP A 45 -10.78 9.45 31.92
N ARG A 46 -10.77 8.55 32.91
CA ARG A 46 -9.93 7.35 32.90
C ARG A 46 -10.31 6.39 31.77
N ASP A 47 -11.60 6.22 31.50
CA ASP A 47 -12.09 5.38 30.40
C ASP A 47 -11.71 5.99 29.05
N MET A 48 -11.82 7.32 28.93
CA MET A 48 -11.42 8.06 27.74
C MET A 48 -9.91 7.92 27.48
N SER A 49 -9.06 8.14 28.49
CA SER A 49 -7.61 7.96 28.33
C SER A 49 -7.24 6.53 27.96
N ARG A 50 -7.93 5.53 28.54
CA ARG A 50 -7.71 4.13 28.18
C ARG A 50 -8.09 3.84 26.73
N SER A 51 -9.26 4.32 26.30
CA SER A 51 -9.75 4.16 24.93
C SER A 51 -8.81 4.84 23.92
N GLN A 52 -8.35 6.04 24.24
CA GLN A 52 -7.35 6.77 23.44
C GLN A 52 -6.06 5.97 23.30
N HIS A 53 -5.50 5.46 24.40
CA HIS A 53 -4.28 4.65 24.34
C HIS A 53 -4.46 3.38 23.49
N MET A 54 -5.62 2.72 23.56
CA MET A 54 -5.90 1.60 22.66
C MET A 54 -5.95 2.01 21.19
N PHE A 55 -6.60 3.14 20.88
CA PHE A 55 -6.66 3.67 19.53
C PHE A 55 -5.26 4.00 18.99
N GLU A 56 -4.43 4.66 19.79
CA GLU A 56 -3.04 5.00 19.45
C GLU A 56 -2.19 3.73 19.23
N SER A 57 -2.34 2.72 20.07
CA SER A 57 -1.64 1.45 19.89
C SER A 57 -2.11 0.70 18.64
N CYS A 58 -3.42 0.66 18.36
CA CYS A 58 -3.97 0.03 17.16
C CYS A 58 -3.51 0.74 15.88
N SER A 59 -3.59 2.08 15.87
CA SER A 59 -3.18 2.91 14.75
C SER A 59 -1.66 2.82 14.49
N GLY A 60 -0.84 2.86 15.54
CA GLY A 60 0.61 2.65 15.46
C GLY A 60 0.97 1.32 14.80
N ASN A 61 0.40 0.22 15.28
CA ASN A 61 0.59 -1.11 14.68
C ASN A 61 0.14 -1.19 13.21
N CYS A 62 -0.88 -0.42 12.83
CA CYS A 62 -1.34 -0.36 11.44
C CYS A 62 -0.32 0.35 10.55
N VAL A 63 0.24 1.47 11.00
CA VAL A 63 1.30 2.21 10.31
C VAL A 63 2.53 1.33 10.14
N ASP A 64 2.98 0.67 11.21
CA ASP A 64 4.16 -0.21 11.18
C ASP A 64 4.03 -1.31 10.14
N LYS A 65 2.85 -1.94 10.05
CA LYS A 65 2.58 -2.94 9.01
C LYS A 65 2.69 -2.36 7.60
N HIS A 66 2.24 -1.13 7.38
CA HIS A 66 2.27 -0.51 6.04
C HIS A 66 3.68 -0.04 5.66
N ILE A 67 4.44 0.54 6.59
CA ILE A 67 5.84 0.92 6.37
C ILE A 67 6.68 -0.31 5.99
N ASN A 68 6.43 -1.45 6.64
CA ASN A 68 7.11 -2.70 6.33
C ASN A 68 6.78 -3.29 4.95
N LEU A 69 5.76 -2.79 4.24
CA LEU A 69 5.44 -3.18 2.86
C LEU A 69 6.27 -2.41 1.82
N ILE A 70 6.82 -1.23 2.17
CA ILE A 70 7.60 -0.39 1.27
C ILE A 70 8.83 -1.12 0.69
N PRO A 71 9.61 -1.91 1.46
CA PRO A 71 10.71 -2.70 0.89
C PRO A 71 10.25 -3.71 -0.17
N GLY A 72 9.07 -4.32 0.03
CA GLY A 72 8.46 -5.23 -0.93
C GLY A 72 8.07 -4.53 -2.24
N LEU A 73 7.48 -3.33 -2.11
CA LEU A 73 7.18 -2.44 -3.22
C LEU A 73 8.43 -2.12 -4.05
N LEU A 74 9.51 -1.70 -3.38
CA LEU A 74 10.80 -1.37 -4.01
C LEU A 74 11.41 -2.58 -4.74
N LYS A 75 11.29 -3.78 -4.17
CA LYS A 75 11.76 -5.02 -4.80
C LYS A 75 11.01 -5.33 -6.10
N SER A 76 9.68 -5.20 -6.11
CA SER A 76 8.84 -5.42 -7.29
C SER A 76 9.13 -4.41 -8.40
N ILE A 77 9.36 -3.15 -8.03
CA ILE A 77 9.79 -2.09 -8.97
C ILE A 77 11.13 -2.46 -9.60
N LYS A 78 12.13 -2.84 -8.79
CA LYS A 78 13.45 -3.24 -9.28
C LYS A 78 13.39 -4.42 -10.26
N GLN A 79 12.63 -5.47 -9.93
CA GLN A 79 12.48 -6.64 -10.79
C GLN A 79 11.80 -6.31 -12.13
N THR A 80 10.85 -5.38 -12.12
CA THR A 80 10.16 -4.93 -13.34
C THR A 80 11.10 -4.13 -14.24
N LEU A 81 11.95 -3.29 -13.65
CA LEU A 81 13.00 -2.56 -14.37
C LEU A 81 14.06 -3.52 -14.94
N GLU A 82 14.50 -4.52 -14.17
CA GLU A 82 15.51 -5.51 -14.59
C GLU A 82 15.03 -6.41 -15.74
N ARG A 83 13.74 -6.76 -15.79
CA ARG A 83 13.16 -7.57 -16.90
C ARG A 83 13.20 -6.86 -18.25
N GLY A 84 13.34 -5.54 -18.27
CA GLY A 84 13.38 -4.75 -19.50
C GLY A 84 12.07 -4.81 -20.30
N PRO A 85 12.03 -4.18 -21.49
CA PRO A 85 10.86 -4.22 -22.35
C PRO A 85 10.61 -5.64 -22.90
N PRO A 86 9.34 -6.06 -23.08
CA PRO A 86 9.04 -7.33 -23.71
C PRO A 86 9.71 -7.39 -25.09
N LYS A 87 10.48 -8.45 -25.35
CA LYS A 87 11.05 -8.70 -26.69
C LYS A 87 9.91 -8.79 -27.68
N ARG A 88 9.87 -7.88 -28.66
CA ARG A 88 8.93 -8.00 -29.78
C ARG A 88 9.20 -9.35 -30.46
N PRO A 89 8.19 -10.15 -30.83
CA PRO A 89 8.41 -11.21 -31.81
C PRO A 89 8.92 -10.51 -33.08
N GLY A 90 10.19 -10.76 -33.39
CA GLY A 90 10.87 -10.17 -34.53
C GLY A 90 10.11 -10.52 -35.80
N ARG A 91 9.84 -9.51 -36.61
CA ARG A 91 9.41 -9.67 -38.00
C ARG A 91 10.66 -10.10 -38.79
N ASP A 92 11.06 -11.35 -38.62
CA ASP A 92 12.04 -11.99 -39.49
C ASP A 92 11.27 -12.50 -40.71
N ARG A 93 11.03 -11.59 -41.67
CA ARG A 93 10.68 -12.00 -43.03
C ARG A 93 11.95 -11.80 -43.83
N GLY A 94 12.54 -12.94 -44.20
CA GLY A 94 13.85 -13.08 -44.80
C GLY A 94 14.07 -12.16 -45.99
N LEU A 95 15.26 -11.60 -46.01
CA LEU A 95 15.92 -11.13 -47.21
C LEU A 95 16.94 -12.22 -47.57
N ASP A 96 16.47 -13.27 -48.24
CA ASP A 96 17.32 -14.22 -48.94
C ASP A 96 16.78 -14.36 -50.37
N LEU A 97 17.70 -14.10 -51.30
CA LEU A 97 17.69 -14.15 -52.77
C LEU A 97 16.39 -14.55 -53.50
#